data_AF-A0A1G6CW17-F1
#
_entry.id   AF-A0A1G6CW17-F1
#
_cell.length_a   1.000
_cell.length_b   1.000
_cell.length_c   1.000
_cell.angle_alpha   90.00
_cell.angle_beta   90.00
_cell.angle_gamma   90.00
#
_symmetry.space_group_name_H-M   'P 1'
#
loop_
_entity.id
_entity.type
_entity.pdbx_description
1 polymer ?
#
loop_
_entity_poly.entity_id
_entity_poly.type
_entity_poly.pdbx_seq_one_letter_code
_entity_poly.pdbx_strand_id
1 'polypeptide(L)'
;MVTTHSVRTIRVALPSAASVPVLRAETINSINACLSDYSLELAFATKVTDADLAVSTTINGLFDCAKAGFKGHFLVWTHEPRYNTSRNSIISVPHLSDKVHIMNVYTGDVFTTPLFYFPFTKLDIENSYGRAPGVFMGTYRSYFEEYTPSGEFVDLNIIRQNLALYLRDNLGFELYGPGYPKHLGVTEAGRTGDWQSIKRKILSRYSFNLALENTNTKYYVTEKIWNAIECGCVPIYFGGNSGIEEIISNRSFIDASQFESFEQIGDYIKSLGKADVKEYVRSGRKDWSMILKNFSPNNIRHERIRFFAAKIQMIFG
;
A
#
# COMPACT_ATOMS: atom_id res chain seq x y z
N MET A 1 29.67 -18.05 37.39
CA MET A 1 29.57 -16.62 37.06
C MET A 1 28.52 -16.49 35.98
N VAL A 2 27.38 -15.85 36.27
CA VAL A 2 26.39 -15.50 35.24
C VAL A 2 26.93 -14.26 34.56
N THR A 3 27.46 -14.39 33.35
CA THR A 3 27.79 -13.24 32.50
C THR A 3 26.48 -12.54 32.15
N THR A 4 26.14 -11.47 32.87
CA THR A 4 25.07 -10.56 32.47
C THR A 4 25.48 -9.94 31.14
N HIS A 5 24.94 -10.42 30.04
CA HIS A 5 25.08 -9.75 28.74
C HIS A 5 24.35 -8.42 28.86
N SER A 6 25.09 -7.30 28.76
CA SER A 6 24.51 -5.97 28.79
C SER A 6 23.70 -5.76 27.51
N VAL A 7 22.39 -5.60 27.64
CA VAL A 7 21.51 -5.27 26.50
C VAL A 7 21.83 -3.85 26.03
N ARG A 8 22.04 -3.68 24.73
CA ARG A 8 22.26 -2.37 24.10
C ARG A 8 20.93 -1.78 23.64
N THR A 9 20.53 -0.67 24.24
CA THR A 9 19.39 0.13 23.78
C THR A 9 19.77 0.98 22.58
N ILE A 10 19.03 0.84 21.49
CA ILE A 10 19.10 1.67 20.28
C ILE A 10 17.95 2.67 20.32
N ARG A 11 18.28 3.96 20.40
CA ARG A 11 17.31 5.06 20.44
C ARG A 11 16.92 5.48 19.03
N VAL A 12 15.63 5.47 18.73
CA VAL A 12 15.10 5.78 17.40
C VAL A 12 14.42 7.14 17.39
N ALA A 13 14.76 7.97 16.40
CA ALA A 13 14.06 9.21 16.08
C ALA A 13 13.16 9.04 14.85
N LEU A 14 11.95 9.59 14.94
CA LEU A 14 10.98 9.67 13.84
C LEU A 14 10.76 11.15 13.47
N PRO A 15 11.41 11.69 12.42
CA PRO A 15 11.37 13.11 12.09
C PRO A 15 10.04 13.62 11.57
N SER A 16 9.13 12.72 11.17
CA SER A 16 7.86 13.12 10.59
C SER A 16 6.69 12.27 11.12
N ALA A 17 5.51 12.89 11.20
CA ALA A 17 4.27 12.18 11.49
C ALA A 17 3.99 11.06 10.46
N ALA A 18 4.48 11.19 9.23
CA ALA A 18 4.38 10.16 8.19
C ALA A 18 5.22 8.90 8.48
N SER A 19 6.19 8.98 9.39
CA SER A 19 7.03 7.85 9.83
C SER A 19 6.38 7.04 10.95
N VAL A 20 5.43 7.64 11.69
CA VAL A 20 4.71 7.02 12.80
C VAL A 20 3.90 5.78 12.37
N PRO A 21 3.22 5.73 11.20
CA PRO A 21 2.53 4.53 10.74
C PRO A 21 3.44 3.32 10.52
N VAL A 22 4.74 3.54 10.30
CA VAL A 22 5.72 2.48 10.01
C VAL A 22 6.32 1.91 11.31
N LEU A 23 6.57 2.77 12.31
CA LEU A 23 7.08 2.36 13.63
C LEU A 23 6.26 3.03 14.75
N ARG A 24 5.30 2.29 15.33
CA ARG A 24 4.47 2.75 16.47
C ARG A 24 4.94 2.14 17.78
N ALA A 25 4.59 2.77 18.90
CA ALA A 25 4.84 2.24 20.24
C ALA A 25 4.31 0.81 20.41
N GLU A 26 3.13 0.51 19.87
CA GLU A 26 2.53 -0.83 19.93
C GLU A 26 3.37 -1.90 19.21
N THR A 27 4.23 -1.50 18.26
CA THR A 27 5.07 -2.41 17.48
C THR A 27 6.45 -2.62 18.11
N ILE A 28 6.91 -1.69 18.97
CA ILE A 28 8.24 -1.79 19.62
C ILE A 28 8.37 -3.07 20.45
N ASN A 29 7.35 -3.45 21.21
CA ASN A 29 7.43 -4.65 22.05
C ASN A 29 7.65 -5.92 21.20
N SER A 30 6.95 -6.04 20.07
CA SER A 30 7.14 -7.16 19.16
C SER A 30 8.51 -7.12 18.48
N ILE A 31 9.04 -5.93 18.15
CA ILE A 31 10.39 -5.79 17.61
C ILE A 31 11.44 -6.17 18.65
N ASN A 32 11.29 -5.72 19.89
CA ASN A 32 12.21 -6.05 20.99
C ASN A 32 12.20 -7.55 21.30
N ALA A 33 11.06 -8.22 21.19
CA ALA A 33 10.99 -9.67 21.28
C ALA A 33 11.78 -10.39 20.17
N CYS A 34 11.93 -9.80 18.98
CA CYS A 34 12.81 -10.33 17.94
C CYS A 34 14.28 -9.93 18.13
N LEU A 35 14.56 -8.85 18.83
CA LEU A 35 15.91 -8.33 19.06
C LEU A 35 16.59 -8.92 20.31
N SER A 36 15.83 -9.54 21.21
CA SER A 36 16.34 -10.12 22.46
C SER A 36 17.44 -11.15 22.21
N ASP A 37 17.34 -11.92 21.13
CA ASP A 37 18.32 -12.93 20.73
C ASP A 37 19.69 -12.31 20.36
N TYR A 38 19.71 -11.00 20.08
CA TYR A 38 20.89 -10.24 19.70
C TYR A 38 21.38 -9.31 20.81
N SER A 39 20.83 -9.39 22.02
CA SER A 39 21.11 -8.44 23.11
C SER A 39 20.88 -6.97 22.71
N LEU A 40 19.91 -6.73 21.82
CA LEU A 40 19.49 -5.40 21.36
C LEU A 40 18.07 -5.12 21.83
N GLU A 41 17.76 -3.84 22.05
CA GLU A 41 16.40 -3.36 22.23
C GLU A 41 16.21 -1.99 21.58
N LEU A 42 14.99 -1.65 21.19
CA LEU A 42 14.62 -0.34 20.70
C LEU A 42 13.87 0.47 21.76
N ALA A 43 14.17 1.76 21.77
CA ALA A 43 13.39 2.77 22.48
C ALA A 43 13.24 4.01 21.60
N PHE A 44 12.19 4.81 21.79
CA PHE A 44 12.12 6.12 21.13
C PHE A 44 13.03 7.12 21.83
N ALA A 45 13.75 7.91 21.04
CA ALA A 45 14.52 9.04 21.54
C ALA A 45 13.58 10.19 21.92
N THR A 46 13.84 10.85 23.04
CA THR A 46 13.12 12.07 23.45
C THR A 46 13.55 13.29 22.64
N LYS A 47 14.83 13.31 22.23
CA LYS A 47 15.41 14.29 21.31
C LYS A 47 16.11 13.57 20.17
N VAL A 48 16.03 14.15 18.98
CA VAL A 48 16.68 13.60 17.79
C VAL A 48 18.21 13.50 17.95
N THR A 49 18.83 14.39 18.72
CA THR A 49 20.28 14.37 19.03
C THR A 49 20.71 13.21 19.91
N ASP A 50 19.78 12.62 20.65
CA ASP A 50 20.04 11.52 21.59
C ASP A 50 19.78 10.16 20.91
N ALA A 51 19.34 10.16 19.65
CA ALA A 51 19.06 8.96 18.88
C ALA A 51 20.34 8.33 18.33
N ASP A 52 20.28 7.02 18.12
CA ASP A 52 21.27 6.21 17.40
C ASP A 52 20.85 6.00 15.94
N LEU A 53 19.52 6.02 15.67
CA LEU A 53 18.92 5.76 14.37
C LEU A 53 17.81 6.76 14.05
N ALA A 54 17.89 7.42 12.89
CA ALA A 54 16.79 8.19 12.33
C ALA A 54 16.05 7.34 11.29
N VAL A 55 14.74 7.15 11.48
CA VAL A 55 13.89 6.37 10.56
C VAL A 55 12.85 7.28 9.92
N SER A 56 12.86 7.36 8.59
CA SER A 56 11.90 8.16 7.82
C SER A 56 11.30 7.36 6.66
N THR A 57 10.14 7.76 6.16
CA THR A 57 9.57 7.20 4.93
C THR A 57 10.15 7.85 3.66
N THR A 58 10.88 8.95 3.82
CA THR A 58 11.51 9.68 2.71
C THR A 58 12.92 10.15 3.09
N ILE A 59 13.78 10.33 2.08
CA ILE A 59 15.13 10.90 2.28
C ILE A 59 15.03 12.32 2.85
N ASN A 60 14.07 13.13 2.38
CA ASN A 60 13.89 14.51 2.87
C ASN A 60 13.65 14.57 4.37
N GLY A 61 12.85 13.66 4.94
CA GLY A 61 12.67 13.61 6.39
C GLY A 61 13.96 13.29 7.16
N LEU A 62 14.93 12.59 6.55
CA LEU A 62 16.24 12.34 7.18
C LEU A 62 17.12 13.60 7.19
N PHE A 63 17.02 14.47 6.18
CA PHE A 63 17.67 15.77 6.20
C PHE A 63 17.19 16.63 7.37
N ASP A 64 15.93 16.53 7.79
CA ASP A 64 15.42 17.26 8.94
C ASP A 64 16.07 16.80 10.25
N CYS A 65 16.34 15.49 10.40
CA CYS A 65 17.17 14.97 11.51
C CYS A 65 18.59 15.54 11.46
N ALA A 66 19.24 15.51 10.30
CA ALA A 66 20.61 15.98 10.14
C ALA A 66 20.73 17.48 10.47
N LYS A 67 19.79 18.31 9.99
CA LYS A 67 19.71 19.75 10.32
C LYS A 67 19.52 19.99 11.81
N ALA A 68 18.81 19.11 12.50
CA ALA A 68 18.64 19.15 13.95
C ALA A 68 19.85 18.59 14.73
N GLY A 69 20.96 18.30 14.06
CA GLY A 69 22.23 17.91 14.68
C GLY A 69 22.42 16.40 14.90
N PHE A 70 21.55 15.56 14.35
CA PHE A 70 21.71 14.11 14.42
C PHE A 70 22.92 13.62 13.59
N LYS A 71 23.67 12.68 14.15
CA LYS A 71 24.91 12.12 13.55
C LYS A 71 24.95 10.59 13.53
N GLY A 72 23.85 9.93 13.88
CA GLY A 72 23.77 8.47 13.92
C GLY A 72 23.47 7.86 12.55
N HIS A 73 22.90 6.65 12.57
CA HIS A 73 22.53 5.93 11.36
C HIS A 73 21.23 6.45 10.75
N PHE A 74 21.14 6.42 9.43
CA PHE A 74 19.95 6.83 8.69
C PHE A 74 19.28 5.62 8.03
N LEU A 75 17.96 5.51 8.16
CA LEU A 75 17.16 4.48 7.51
C LEU A 75 15.92 5.09 6.84
N VAL A 76 15.80 4.87 5.53
CA VAL A 76 14.53 5.04 4.83
C VAL A 76 13.76 3.73 4.92
N TRP A 77 12.58 3.77 5.54
CA TRP A 77 11.66 2.64 5.58
C TRP A 77 10.29 3.07 5.05
N THR A 78 9.96 2.65 3.83
CA THR A 78 8.72 3.05 3.15
C THR A 78 8.00 1.88 2.49
N HIS A 79 6.68 1.94 2.54
CA HIS A 79 5.78 1.01 1.86
C HIS A 79 5.25 1.59 0.54
N GLU A 80 5.45 2.90 0.33
CA GLU A 80 5.03 3.60 -0.88
C GLU A 80 6.16 3.51 -1.92
N PRO A 81 5.97 2.77 -3.03
CA PRO A 81 7.00 2.58 -4.05
C PRO A 81 7.59 3.90 -4.55
N ARG A 82 6.78 4.95 -4.65
CA ARG A 82 7.24 6.24 -5.21
C ARG A 82 8.07 7.08 -4.25
N TYR A 83 8.13 6.74 -2.96
CA TYR A 83 8.91 7.51 -1.99
C TYR A 83 10.40 7.19 -2.02
N ASN A 84 10.76 5.98 -2.48
CA ASN A 84 12.15 5.61 -2.72
C ASN A 84 12.23 4.43 -3.70
N THR A 85 13.09 4.57 -4.72
CA THR A 85 13.21 3.62 -5.85
C THR A 85 14.50 2.81 -5.83
N SER A 86 15.29 2.95 -4.77
CA SER A 86 16.61 2.31 -4.68
C SER A 86 16.45 0.80 -4.56
N ARG A 87 17.18 0.04 -5.40
CA ARG A 87 17.30 -1.42 -5.30
C ARG A 87 18.41 -1.87 -4.34
N ASN A 88 19.32 -0.94 -4.03
CA ASN A 88 20.39 -1.17 -3.07
C ASN A 88 19.87 -0.94 -1.65
N SER A 89 20.20 -1.86 -0.74
CA SER A 89 19.85 -1.77 0.68
C SER A 89 20.64 -0.70 1.44
N ILE A 90 21.69 -0.15 0.81
CA ILE A 90 22.51 0.96 1.28
C ILE A 90 22.83 1.86 0.10
N ILE A 91 22.68 3.17 0.27
CA ILE A 91 23.04 4.19 -0.72
C ILE A 91 23.84 5.31 -0.07
N SER A 92 24.66 6.01 -0.87
CA SER A 92 25.19 7.33 -0.49
C SER A 92 24.19 8.39 -0.91
N VAL A 93 23.92 9.35 0.00
CA VAL A 93 23.08 10.51 -0.25
C VAL A 93 23.94 11.76 -0.05
N PRO A 94 24.23 12.53 -1.12
CA PRO A 94 25.03 13.74 -1.03
C PRO A 94 24.51 14.68 0.05
N HIS A 95 25.43 15.26 0.82
CA HIS A 95 25.15 16.19 1.93
C HIS A 95 24.39 15.59 3.13
N LEU A 96 24.12 14.28 3.15
CA LEU A 96 23.49 13.58 4.26
C LEU A 96 24.43 12.55 4.90
N SER A 97 24.80 11.52 4.13
CA SER A 97 25.63 10.40 4.61
C SER A 97 26.04 9.51 3.44
N ASP A 98 27.26 8.97 3.49
CA ASP A 98 27.71 7.92 2.56
C ASP A 98 27.03 6.57 2.80
N LYS A 99 26.34 6.42 3.94
CA LYS A 99 25.63 5.21 4.34
C LYS A 99 24.23 5.56 4.84
N VAL A 100 23.26 5.49 3.94
CA VAL A 100 21.83 5.52 4.24
C VAL A 100 21.25 4.14 3.94
N HIS A 101 20.67 3.51 4.97
CA HIS A 101 20.03 2.22 4.85
C HIS A 101 18.64 2.38 4.21
N ILE A 102 18.25 1.40 3.39
CA ILE A 102 16.97 1.40 2.68
C ILE A 102 16.20 0.10 3.01
N MET A 103 14.90 0.28 3.26
CA MET A 103 13.86 -0.74 3.28
C MET A 103 12.66 -0.22 2.49
N ASN A 104 12.44 -0.76 1.30
CA ASN A 104 11.34 -0.40 0.42
C ASN A 104 10.83 -1.65 -0.34
N VAL A 105 9.88 -1.45 -1.25
CA VAL A 105 9.33 -2.54 -2.08
C VAL A 105 10.35 -3.17 -3.04
N TYR A 106 11.38 -2.43 -3.42
CA TYR A 106 12.42 -2.83 -4.38
C TYR A 106 13.61 -3.55 -3.74
N THR A 107 13.87 -3.32 -2.44
CA THR A 107 14.84 -4.08 -1.64
C THR A 107 14.26 -5.41 -1.14
N GLY A 108 12.95 -5.61 -1.25
CA GLY A 108 12.28 -6.88 -0.95
C GLY A 108 12.09 -7.19 0.54
N ASP A 109 12.31 -6.20 1.42
CA ASP A 109 12.27 -6.34 2.88
C ASP A 109 11.13 -5.55 3.53
N VAL A 110 10.03 -5.37 2.78
CA VAL A 110 8.80 -4.68 3.24
C VAL A 110 7.55 -5.53 3.13
N PHE A 111 7.33 -6.20 2.00
CA PHE A 111 6.17 -7.06 1.75
C PHE A 111 6.60 -8.47 1.39
N THR A 112 5.94 -9.45 1.98
CA THR A 112 6.09 -10.89 1.68
C THR A 112 4.84 -11.49 1.05
N THR A 113 3.72 -10.76 1.08
CA THR A 113 2.41 -11.23 0.63
C THR A 113 1.52 -10.07 0.21
N PRO A 114 0.61 -10.25 -0.77
CA PRO A 114 -0.43 -9.28 -1.13
C PRO A 114 -1.43 -8.95 0.00
N LEU A 115 -1.43 -9.72 1.09
CA LEU A 115 -2.41 -9.59 2.17
C LEU A 115 -2.09 -8.48 3.18
N PHE A 116 -1.03 -7.70 2.97
CA PHE A 116 -0.59 -6.69 3.94
C PHE A 116 -1.69 -5.67 4.29
N TYR A 117 -2.43 -5.18 3.29
CA TYR A 117 -3.52 -4.23 3.48
C TYR A 117 -4.90 -4.88 3.53
N PHE A 118 -4.97 -6.21 3.65
CA PHE A 118 -6.23 -6.90 3.88
C PHE A 118 -6.76 -6.55 5.29
N PRO A 119 -8.05 -6.20 5.45
CA PRO A 119 -8.54 -5.66 6.72
C PRO A 119 -8.74 -6.71 7.83
N PHE A 120 -8.77 -8.00 7.51
CA PHE A 120 -9.00 -9.09 8.48
C PHE A 120 -10.29 -8.93 9.32
N THR A 121 -11.34 -8.39 8.70
CA THR A 121 -12.68 -8.24 9.29
C THR A 121 -13.70 -9.14 8.58
N LYS A 122 -14.77 -9.53 9.27
CA LYS A 122 -15.88 -10.24 8.64
C LYS A 122 -16.60 -9.31 7.64
N LEU A 123 -17.18 -9.89 6.59
CA LEU A 123 -18.00 -9.18 5.62
C LEU A 123 -19.44 -9.06 6.14
N ASP A 124 -19.91 -7.83 6.36
CA ASP A 124 -21.23 -7.53 6.96
C ASP A 124 -22.26 -6.93 5.99
N ILE A 125 -22.07 -7.05 4.67
CA ILE A 125 -22.97 -6.42 3.69
C ILE A 125 -23.87 -7.45 3.00
N GLU A 126 -25.19 -7.31 3.18
CA GLU A 126 -26.20 -7.90 2.29
C GLU A 126 -26.28 -7.06 0.99
N ASN A 127 -26.12 -7.72 -0.15
CA ASN A 127 -26.08 -7.02 -1.44
C ASN A 127 -27.48 -6.83 -2.03
N SER A 128 -27.86 -5.58 -2.33
CA SER A 128 -28.98 -5.26 -3.22
C SER A 128 -28.52 -5.13 -4.68
N TYR A 129 -29.33 -5.63 -5.61
CA TYR A 129 -29.09 -5.64 -7.06
C TYR A 129 -29.88 -4.50 -7.73
N GLY A 130 -29.18 -3.64 -8.47
CA GLY A 130 -29.74 -2.43 -9.09
C GLY A 130 -28.76 -1.25 -9.06
N ARG A 131 -27.49 -1.53 -9.37
CA ARG A 131 -26.36 -0.62 -9.14
C ARG A 131 -26.00 0.15 -10.41
N ALA A 132 -25.49 1.37 -10.24
CA ALA A 132 -24.90 2.14 -11.33
C ALA A 132 -23.70 1.37 -11.96
N PRO A 133 -23.27 1.71 -13.20
CA PRO A 133 -22.28 0.92 -13.94
C PRO A 133 -20.99 0.74 -13.14
N GLY A 134 -20.25 1.81 -12.88
CA GLY A 134 -19.00 1.70 -12.16
C GLY A 134 -18.49 3.02 -11.63
N VAL A 135 -17.45 2.95 -10.82
CA VAL A 135 -16.86 4.12 -10.17
C VAL A 135 -15.34 4.05 -10.15
N PHE A 136 -14.70 5.21 -10.26
CA PHE A 136 -13.30 5.40 -9.91
C PHE A 136 -13.16 6.47 -8.83
N MET A 137 -12.34 6.18 -7.82
CA MET A 137 -12.02 7.12 -6.75
C MET A 137 -10.54 7.43 -6.75
N GLY A 138 -10.17 8.63 -7.19
CA GLY A 138 -8.77 9.01 -7.34
C GLY A 138 -8.59 10.52 -7.50
N THR A 139 -7.37 10.98 -7.28
CA THR A 139 -7.00 12.36 -7.59
C THR A 139 -6.75 12.50 -9.09
N TYR A 140 -7.39 13.48 -9.71
CA TYR A 140 -7.08 13.87 -11.07
C TYR A 140 -5.77 14.66 -11.11
N ARG A 141 -4.96 14.41 -12.14
CA ARG A 141 -3.76 15.19 -12.44
C ARG A 141 -3.81 15.66 -13.89
N SER A 142 -3.56 16.95 -14.10
CA SER A 142 -3.39 17.53 -15.43
C SER A 142 -2.04 17.17 -16.06
N TYR A 143 -1.08 16.77 -15.24
CA TYR A 143 0.26 16.38 -15.65
C TYR A 143 0.72 15.15 -14.86
N PHE A 144 1.36 14.23 -15.57
CA PHE A 144 2.08 13.11 -14.97
C PHE A 144 3.55 13.20 -15.35
N GLU A 145 4.40 13.05 -14.35
CA GLU A 145 5.78 12.69 -14.59
C GLU A 145 5.83 11.16 -14.70
N GLU A 146 6.35 10.66 -15.82
CA GLU A 146 6.46 9.22 -16.04
C GLU A 146 7.38 8.60 -14.98
N TYR A 147 6.90 7.55 -14.33
CA TYR A 147 7.63 6.87 -13.27
C TYR A 147 8.16 5.51 -13.74
N THR A 148 9.42 5.52 -14.20
CA THR A 148 10.15 4.35 -14.73
C THR A 148 11.44 4.07 -13.93
N PRO A 149 11.34 3.64 -12.65
CA PRO A 149 12.50 3.29 -11.84
C PRO A 149 13.36 2.22 -12.53
N SER A 150 14.65 2.51 -12.71
CA SER A 150 15.61 1.62 -13.38
C SER A 150 15.23 1.25 -14.83
N GLY A 151 14.43 2.08 -15.52
CA GLY A 151 13.99 1.84 -16.89
C GLY A 151 12.81 0.87 -17.03
N GLU A 152 12.25 0.37 -15.92
CA GLU A 152 11.06 -0.47 -15.93
C GLU A 152 9.81 0.39 -15.78
N PHE A 153 8.86 0.26 -16.72
CA PHE A 153 7.56 0.92 -16.58
C PHE A 153 6.72 0.23 -15.52
N VAL A 154 6.47 0.95 -14.42
CA VAL A 154 5.62 0.48 -13.31
C VAL A 154 4.54 1.50 -12.95
N ASP A 155 4.44 2.62 -13.68
CA ASP A 155 3.47 3.69 -13.39
C ASP A 155 2.04 3.29 -13.79
N LEU A 156 1.18 3.09 -12.80
CA LEU A 156 -0.25 2.84 -13.04
C LEU A 156 -1.13 4.08 -12.88
N ASN A 157 -0.58 5.23 -12.46
CA ASN A 157 -1.35 6.46 -12.27
C ASN A 157 -1.86 7.03 -13.61
N ILE A 158 -1.02 7.01 -14.65
CA ILE A 158 -1.44 7.43 -16.00
C ILE A 158 -2.51 6.48 -16.53
N ILE A 159 -2.24 5.17 -16.46
CA ILE A 159 -3.13 4.12 -16.95
C ILE A 159 -4.49 4.21 -16.27
N ARG A 160 -4.53 4.27 -14.93
CA ARG A 160 -5.80 4.28 -14.20
C ARG A 160 -6.61 5.54 -14.45
N GLN A 161 -5.99 6.72 -14.62
CA GLN A 161 -6.74 7.94 -14.93
C GLN A 161 -7.30 7.89 -16.34
N ASN A 162 -6.50 7.48 -17.32
CA ASN A 162 -6.94 7.43 -18.70
C ASN A 162 -8.01 6.36 -18.90
N LEU A 163 -7.88 5.20 -18.24
CA LEU A 163 -8.92 4.18 -18.20
C LEU A 163 -10.19 4.68 -17.51
N ALA A 164 -10.07 5.44 -16.41
CA ALA A 164 -11.23 6.02 -15.74
C ALA A 164 -12.01 7.00 -16.66
N LEU A 165 -11.29 7.87 -17.38
CA LEU A 165 -11.90 8.79 -18.35
C LEU A 165 -12.56 8.02 -19.50
N TYR A 166 -11.88 7.00 -20.04
CA TYR A 166 -12.44 6.13 -21.07
C TYR A 166 -13.75 5.46 -20.60
N LEU A 167 -13.76 4.85 -19.42
CA LEU A 167 -14.93 4.16 -18.87
C LEU A 167 -16.07 5.14 -18.53
N ARG A 168 -15.75 6.37 -18.12
CA ARG A 168 -16.74 7.43 -17.93
C ARG A 168 -17.46 7.72 -19.24
N ASP A 169 -16.70 8.02 -20.29
CA ASP A 169 -17.23 8.52 -21.56
C ASP A 169 -17.95 7.42 -22.35
N ASN A 170 -17.58 6.15 -22.16
CA ASN A 170 -18.11 5.04 -22.96
C ASN A 170 -19.05 4.10 -22.20
N LEU A 171 -18.97 4.03 -20.86
CA LEU A 171 -19.72 3.08 -20.03
C LEU A 171 -20.46 3.74 -18.86
N GLY A 172 -20.42 5.07 -18.74
CA GLY A 172 -21.13 5.79 -17.68
C GLY A 172 -20.54 5.56 -16.28
N PHE A 173 -19.22 5.34 -16.19
CA PHE A 173 -18.54 5.35 -14.89
C PHE A 173 -18.54 6.75 -14.27
N GLU A 174 -18.68 6.81 -12.95
CA GLU A 174 -18.57 8.06 -12.20
C GLU A 174 -17.18 8.23 -11.59
N LEU A 175 -16.71 9.48 -11.59
CA LEU A 175 -15.37 9.84 -11.12
C LEU A 175 -15.48 10.68 -9.85
N TYR A 176 -14.83 10.22 -8.78
CA TYR A 176 -14.78 10.91 -7.50
C TYR A 176 -13.35 11.23 -7.10
N GLY A 177 -13.16 12.44 -6.58
CA GLY A 177 -11.92 12.83 -5.91
C GLY A 177 -11.47 14.24 -6.26
N PRO A 178 -10.36 14.69 -5.66
CA PRO A 178 -9.87 16.04 -5.85
C PRO A 178 -9.24 16.22 -7.24
N GLY A 179 -9.23 17.47 -7.70
CA GLY A 179 -8.51 17.88 -8.91
C GLY A 179 -9.31 17.78 -10.21
N TYR A 180 -10.43 17.04 -10.24
CA TYR A 180 -11.23 16.93 -11.47
C TYR A 180 -11.82 18.30 -11.86
N PRO A 181 -11.73 18.69 -13.15
CA PRO A 181 -12.55 19.77 -13.67
C PRO A 181 -14.04 19.51 -13.40
N LYS A 182 -14.82 20.56 -13.09
CA LYS A 182 -16.24 20.45 -12.68
C LYS A 182 -17.12 19.63 -13.63
N HIS A 183 -16.77 19.57 -14.91
CA HIS A 183 -17.52 18.81 -15.93
C HIS A 183 -17.10 17.33 -16.03
N LEU A 184 -15.95 16.94 -15.46
CA LEU A 184 -15.40 15.58 -15.59
C LEU A 184 -15.70 14.68 -14.39
N GLY A 185 -15.80 15.23 -13.18
CA GLY A 185 -15.99 14.42 -11.98
C GLY A 185 -16.70 15.15 -10.84
N VAL A 186 -17.14 14.37 -9.85
CA VAL A 186 -17.76 14.88 -8.64
C VAL A 186 -16.67 15.29 -7.66
N THR A 187 -16.43 16.60 -7.56
CA THR A 187 -15.41 17.20 -6.71
C THR A 187 -15.70 17.10 -5.21
N GLU A 188 -16.96 16.88 -4.82
CA GLU A 188 -17.44 17.01 -3.43
C GLU A 188 -17.29 15.77 -2.53
N ALA A 189 -16.57 14.73 -2.96
CA ALA A 189 -16.10 13.70 -2.03
C ALA A 189 -14.81 14.13 -1.31
N GLY A 190 -14.84 15.32 -0.69
CA GLY A 190 -13.75 15.76 0.18
C GLY A 190 -13.46 14.68 1.23
N ARG A 191 -12.18 14.39 1.50
CA ARG A 191 -11.74 13.48 2.58
C ARG A 191 -11.98 14.12 3.96
N THR A 192 -13.17 14.65 4.20
CA THR A 192 -13.58 15.29 5.45
C THR A 192 -14.50 14.34 6.22
N GLY A 193 -14.32 14.24 7.54
CA GLY A 193 -15.07 13.29 8.38
C GLY A 193 -14.57 11.85 8.24
N ASP A 194 -15.45 10.88 8.51
CA ASP A 194 -15.14 9.45 8.35
C ASP A 194 -15.13 9.05 6.87
N TRP A 195 -14.02 9.37 6.21
CA TRP A 195 -13.82 9.08 4.79
C TRP A 195 -13.97 7.60 4.46
N GLN A 196 -13.57 6.68 5.34
CA GLN A 196 -13.65 5.25 5.06
C GLN A 196 -15.10 4.79 4.98
N SER A 197 -15.96 5.26 5.90
CA SER A 197 -17.39 4.95 5.84
C SER A 197 -18.08 5.63 4.66
N ILE A 198 -17.72 6.87 4.34
CA ILE A 198 -18.23 7.57 3.14
C ILE A 198 -17.85 6.80 1.87
N LYS A 199 -16.57 6.42 1.74
CA LYS A 199 -16.05 5.63 0.62
C LYS A 199 -16.85 4.35 0.43
N ARG A 200 -17.01 3.55 1.50
CA ARG A 200 -17.82 2.31 1.45
C ARG A 200 -19.26 2.55 1.03
N LYS A 201 -19.89 3.62 1.52
CA LYS A 201 -21.27 4.00 1.16
C LYS A 201 -21.42 4.42 -0.31
N ILE A 202 -20.40 5.02 -0.90
CA ILE A 202 -20.39 5.35 -2.33
C ILE A 202 -20.17 4.06 -3.14
N LEU A 203 -19.13 3.30 -2.83
CA LEU A 203 -18.80 2.06 -3.55
C LEU A 203 -19.97 1.08 -3.61
N SER A 204 -20.75 0.92 -2.53
CA SER A 204 -21.87 -0.02 -2.49
C SER A 204 -22.99 0.25 -3.52
N ARG A 205 -22.98 1.42 -4.18
CA ARG A 205 -23.95 1.81 -5.21
C ARG A 205 -23.58 1.37 -6.62
N TYR A 206 -22.36 0.86 -6.83
CA TYR A 206 -21.83 0.54 -8.17
C TYR A 206 -21.57 -0.95 -8.36
N SER A 207 -21.68 -1.39 -9.61
CA SER A 207 -21.38 -2.78 -10.00
C SER A 207 -19.88 -3.01 -10.11
N PHE A 208 -19.15 -2.04 -10.66
CA PHE A 208 -17.70 -2.11 -10.85
C PHE A 208 -16.97 -1.01 -10.05
N ASN A 209 -15.78 -1.33 -9.55
CA ASN A 209 -14.85 -0.35 -8.97
C ASN A 209 -13.51 -0.44 -9.69
N LEU A 210 -13.04 0.66 -10.26
CA LEU A 210 -11.70 0.77 -10.82
C LEU A 210 -10.68 0.87 -9.68
N ALA A 211 -10.05 -0.24 -9.35
CA ALA A 211 -9.28 -0.45 -8.13
C ALA A 211 -7.75 -0.51 -8.36
N LEU A 212 -7.26 0.04 -9.48
CA LEU A 212 -5.83 0.01 -9.83
C LEU A 212 -4.94 0.68 -8.79
N GLU A 213 -3.77 0.07 -8.57
CA GLU A 213 -2.73 0.65 -7.74
C GLU A 213 -2.07 1.88 -8.38
N ASN A 214 -1.22 2.56 -7.60
CA ASN A 214 -0.42 3.66 -8.13
C ASN A 214 0.81 3.15 -8.91
N THR A 215 1.28 1.95 -8.57
CA THR A 215 2.53 1.38 -9.07
C THR A 215 2.37 -0.15 -9.19
N ASN A 216 2.80 -0.74 -10.30
CA ASN A 216 2.82 -2.19 -10.48
C ASN A 216 4.10 -2.78 -9.86
N THR A 217 4.00 -3.39 -8.68
CA THR A 217 5.15 -4.00 -8.00
C THR A 217 4.72 -5.20 -7.18
N LYS A 218 5.62 -6.17 -7.03
CA LYS A 218 5.40 -7.41 -6.30
C LYS A 218 4.87 -7.16 -4.89
N TYR A 219 3.76 -7.83 -4.57
CA TYR A 219 3.05 -7.78 -3.29
C TYR A 219 2.51 -6.41 -2.87
N TYR A 220 2.59 -5.38 -3.72
CA TYR A 220 1.99 -4.08 -3.45
C TYR A 220 0.49 -4.10 -3.79
N VAL A 221 -0.30 -4.73 -2.92
CA VAL A 221 -1.76 -4.77 -2.99
C VAL A 221 -2.34 -4.03 -1.80
N THR A 222 -3.04 -2.93 -2.06
CA THR A 222 -3.54 -2.01 -1.03
C THR A 222 -5.02 -2.23 -0.72
N GLU A 223 -5.63 -1.33 0.05
CA GLU A 223 -7.05 -1.40 0.41
C GLU A 223 -8.01 -1.33 -0.80
N LYS A 224 -7.54 -0.93 -1.98
CA LYS A 224 -8.39 -0.64 -3.14
C LYS A 224 -9.20 -1.85 -3.60
N ILE A 225 -8.54 -2.99 -3.86
CA ILE A 225 -9.22 -4.21 -4.28
C ILE A 225 -10.10 -4.76 -3.15
N TRP A 226 -9.62 -4.68 -1.91
CA TRP A 226 -10.35 -5.18 -0.74
C TRP A 226 -11.63 -4.38 -0.50
N ASN A 227 -11.61 -3.05 -0.63
CA ASN A 227 -12.82 -2.23 -0.50
C ASN A 227 -13.82 -2.51 -1.64
N ALA A 228 -13.35 -2.84 -2.85
CA ALA A 228 -14.25 -3.23 -3.93
C ALA A 228 -15.03 -4.51 -3.55
N ILE A 229 -14.32 -5.57 -3.13
CA ILE A 229 -14.91 -6.84 -2.72
C ILE A 229 -15.83 -6.64 -1.51
N GLU A 230 -15.36 -5.90 -0.51
CA GLU A 230 -16.12 -5.57 0.71
C GLU A 230 -17.46 -4.92 0.38
N CYS A 231 -17.47 -3.96 -0.55
CA CYS A 231 -18.68 -3.22 -0.95
C CYS A 231 -19.51 -3.97 -2.01
N GLY A 232 -19.15 -5.20 -2.37
CA GLY A 232 -19.84 -6.00 -3.37
C GLY A 232 -19.70 -5.48 -4.80
N CYS A 233 -18.68 -4.68 -5.08
CA CYS A 233 -18.28 -4.33 -6.44
C CYS A 233 -17.44 -5.45 -7.05
N VAL A 234 -17.48 -5.58 -8.37
CA VAL A 234 -16.45 -6.29 -9.14
C VAL A 234 -15.24 -5.37 -9.26
N PRO A 235 -14.07 -5.73 -8.70
CA PRO A 235 -12.86 -4.95 -8.89
C PRO A 235 -12.39 -5.07 -10.34
N ILE A 236 -12.12 -3.92 -10.98
CA ILE A 236 -11.27 -3.85 -12.17
C ILE A 236 -9.88 -3.50 -11.63
N TYR A 237 -8.96 -4.44 -11.68
CA TYR A 237 -7.66 -4.37 -11.03
C TYR A 237 -6.54 -4.66 -12.03
N PHE A 238 -5.32 -4.17 -11.79
CA PHE A 238 -4.17 -4.52 -12.62
C PHE A 238 -3.32 -5.55 -11.86
N GLY A 239 -3.54 -6.84 -12.16
CA GLY A 239 -2.88 -7.97 -11.51
C GLY A 239 -1.37 -7.94 -11.72
N GLY A 240 -0.94 -7.85 -12.98
CA GLY A 240 0.45 -7.59 -13.37
C GLY A 240 1.46 -8.41 -12.56
N ASN A 241 2.34 -7.71 -11.83
CA ASN A 241 3.35 -8.33 -10.99
C ASN A 241 2.94 -8.39 -9.51
N SER A 242 1.71 -8.04 -9.15
CA SER A 242 1.29 -7.87 -7.75
C SER A 242 1.22 -9.19 -6.96
N GLY A 243 1.02 -10.33 -7.64
CA GLY A 243 0.82 -11.65 -7.04
C GLY A 243 -0.58 -11.84 -6.45
N ILE A 244 -1.54 -10.97 -6.76
CA ILE A 244 -2.91 -11.05 -6.23
C ILE A 244 -3.63 -12.33 -6.67
N GLU A 245 -3.33 -12.82 -7.86
CA GLU A 245 -3.83 -14.06 -8.45
C GLU A 245 -3.37 -15.31 -7.70
N GLU A 246 -2.32 -15.21 -6.88
CA GLU A 246 -1.90 -16.28 -5.96
C GLU A 246 -2.81 -16.38 -4.73
N ILE A 247 -3.57 -15.31 -4.44
CA ILE A 247 -4.36 -15.16 -3.21
C ILE A 247 -5.87 -15.28 -3.47
N ILE A 248 -6.34 -14.73 -4.58
CA ILE A 248 -7.77 -14.74 -4.95
C ILE A 248 -7.96 -15.26 -6.37
N SER A 249 -9.12 -15.85 -6.65
CA SER A 249 -9.48 -16.38 -7.96
C SER A 249 -9.47 -15.30 -9.04
N ASN A 250 -9.10 -15.67 -10.27
CA ASN A 250 -9.31 -14.85 -11.48
C ASN A 250 -10.80 -14.60 -11.78
N ARG A 251 -11.73 -15.25 -11.07
CA ARG A 251 -13.16 -14.94 -11.05
C ARG A 251 -13.56 -13.99 -9.94
N SER A 252 -12.63 -13.40 -9.19
CA SER A 252 -12.92 -12.44 -8.13
C SER A 252 -12.67 -10.99 -8.52
N PHE A 253 -11.97 -10.77 -9.64
CA PHE A 253 -11.68 -9.46 -10.20
C PHE A 253 -11.45 -9.56 -11.71
N ILE A 254 -11.60 -8.44 -12.41
CA ILE A 254 -11.23 -8.30 -13.82
C ILE A 254 -9.78 -7.82 -13.84
N ASP A 255 -8.89 -8.64 -14.39
CA ASP A 255 -7.48 -8.28 -14.53
C ASP A 255 -7.25 -7.43 -15.79
N ALA A 256 -7.19 -6.11 -15.60
CA ALA A 256 -6.90 -5.12 -16.62
C ALA A 256 -5.55 -5.34 -17.32
N SER A 257 -4.61 -6.06 -16.69
CA SER A 257 -3.30 -6.34 -17.31
C SER A 257 -3.35 -7.39 -18.43
N GLN A 258 -4.47 -8.12 -18.55
CA GLN A 258 -4.69 -9.12 -19.61
C GLN A 258 -5.23 -8.53 -20.91
N PHE A 259 -5.46 -7.22 -20.98
CA PHE A 259 -6.04 -6.54 -22.12
C PHE A 259 -5.01 -5.63 -22.80
N GLU A 260 -5.04 -5.58 -24.13
CA GLU A 260 -4.10 -4.79 -24.92
C GLU A 260 -4.55 -3.32 -25.04
N SER A 261 -5.83 -3.02 -24.78
CA SER A 261 -6.39 -1.68 -24.89
C SER A 261 -7.54 -1.42 -23.92
N PHE A 262 -7.82 -0.14 -23.66
CA PHE A 262 -9.00 0.26 -22.88
C PHE A 262 -10.31 -0.12 -23.55
N GLU A 263 -10.31 -0.19 -24.89
CA GLU A 263 -11.46 -0.65 -25.67
C GLU A 263 -11.80 -2.11 -25.35
N GLN A 264 -10.81 -3.00 -25.36
CA GLN A 264 -11.02 -4.41 -25.00
C GLN A 264 -11.52 -4.55 -23.56
N ILE A 265 -11.03 -3.74 -22.61
CA ILE A 265 -11.55 -3.72 -21.23
C ILE A 265 -13.02 -3.29 -21.23
N GLY A 266 -13.36 -2.22 -21.96
CA GLY A 266 -14.73 -1.72 -22.07
C GLY A 266 -15.69 -2.73 -22.70
N ASP A 267 -15.27 -3.39 -23.77
CA ASP A 267 -16.07 -4.40 -24.46
C ASP A 267 -16.27 -5.64 -23.59
N TYR A 268 -15.22 -6.05 -22.87
CA TYR A 268 -15.34 -7.11 -21.88
C TYR A 268 -16.39 -6.75 -20.82
N ILE A 269 -16.33 -5.56 -20.22
CA ILE A 269 -17.31 -5.10 -19.22
C ILE A 269 -18.74 -5.08 -19.81
N LYS A 270 -18.91 -4.59 -21.05
CA LYS A 270 -20.23 -4.58 -21.72
C LYS A 270 -20.76 -5.99 -22.01
N SER A 271 -19.87 -6.96 -22.22
CA SER A 271 -20.26 -8.34 -22.48
C SER A 271 -20.79 -9.07 -21.24
N LEU A 272 -20.49 -8.57 -20.04
CA LEU A 272 -20.89 -9.20 -18.78
C LEU A 272 -22.38 -9.00 -18.51
N GLY A 273 -23.10 -10.11 -18.39
CA GLY A 273 -24.47 -10.12 -17.91
C GLY A 273 -24.57 -9.98 -16.39
N LYS A 274 -25.81 -9.81 -15.90
CA LYS A 274 -26.08 -9.77 -14.44
C LYS A 274 -25.61 -11.04 -13.71
N ALA A 275 -25.62 -12.19 -14.38
CA ALA A 275 -25.17 -13.46 -13.82
C ALA A 275 -23.64 -13.48 -13.63
N ASP A 276 -22.89 -12.99 -14.61
CA ASP A 276 -21.43 -12.94 -14.56
C ASP A 276 -20.95 -11.99 -13.45
N VAL A 277 -21.55 -10.80 -13.37
CA VAL A 277 -21.27 -9.82 -12.30
C VAL A 277 -21.57 -10.42 -10.91
N LYS A 278 -22.69 -11.15 -10.78
CA LYS A 278 -23.03 -11.86 -9.53
C LYS A 278 -21.98 -12.91 -9.17
N GLU A 279 -21.48 -13.67 -10.16
CA GLU A 279 -20.46 -14.68 -9.92
C GLU A 279 -19.14 -14.05 -9.49
N TYR A 280 -18.75 -12.92 -10.10
CA TYR A 280 -17.56 -12.18 -9.66
C TYR A 280 -17.62 -11.79 -8.18
N VAL A 281 -18.75 -11.21 -7.78
CA VAL A 281 -18.98 -10.80 -6.40
C VAL A 281 -19.03 -12.00 -5.45
N ARG A 282 -19.67 -13.11 -5.86
CA ARG A 282 -19.73 -14.34 -5.07
C ARG A 282 -18.34 -14.94 -4.87
N SER A 283 -17.53 -14.98 -5.92
CA SER A 283 -16.15 -15.48 -5.88
C SER A 283 -15.29 -14.63 -4.94
N GLY A 284 -15.33 -13.30 -5.05
CA GLY A 284 -14.58 -12.41 -4.16
C GLY A 284 -14.94 -12.60 -2.68
N ARG A 285 -16.22 -12.81 -2.38
CA ARG A 285 -16.69 -13.12 -1.01
C ARG A 285 -16.23 -14.47 -0.50
N LYS A 286 -16.16 -15.48 -1.38
CA LYS A 286 -15.62 -16.80 -1.07
C LYS A 286 -14.13 -16.69 -0.73
N ASP A 287 -13.37 -15.98 -1.55
CA ASP A 287 -11.94 -15.79 -1.33
C ASP A 287 -11.66 -15.01 -0.05
N TRP A 288 -12.45 -13.96 0.23
CA TRP A 288 -12.38 -13.26 1.51
C TRP A 288 -12.56 -14.19 2.71
N SER A 289 -13.57 -15.05 2.67
CA SER A 289 -13.82 -16.06 3.71
C SER A 289 -12.67 -17.05 3.84
N MET A 290 -12.08 -17.47 2.71
CA MET A 290 -10.90 -18.35 2.71
C MET A 290 -9.67 -17.67 3.30
N ILE A 291 -9.46 -16.38 3.02
CA ILE A 291 -8.36 -15.60 3.59
C ILE A 291 -8.51 -15.55 5.12
N LEU A 292 -9.69 -15.20 5.63
CA LEU A 292 -9.95 -15.16 7.08
C LEU A 292 -9.76 -16.52 7.78
N LYS A 293 -9.99 -17.62 7.07
CA LYS A 293 -9.83 -18.98 7.61
C LYS A 293 -8.36 -19.41 7.68
N ASN A 294 -7.57 -19.02 6.70
CA ASN A 294 -6.21 -19.57 6.50
C ASN A 294 -5.10 -18.61 6.93
N PHE A 295 -5.39 -17.32 7.07
CA PHE A 295 -4.40 -16.30 7.40
C PHE A 295 -4.79 -15.53 8.67
N SER A 296 -3.78 -15.08 9.40
CA SER A 296 -3.94 -14.25 10.59
C SER A 296 -3.20 -12.92 10.40
N PRO A 297 -3.78 -11.79 10.83
CA PRO A 297 -3.10 -10.50 10.77
C PRO A 297 -1.79 -10.49 11.58
N ASN A 298 -1.70 -11.33 12.63
CA ASN A 298 -0.50 -11.40 13.45
C ASN A 298 0.68 -11.98 12.67
N ASN A 299 0.48 -13.01 11.84
CA ASN A 299 1.55 -13.63 11.05
C ASN A 299 2.16 -12.62 10.06
N ILE A 300 1.30 -11.90 9.34
CA ILE A 300 1.74 -10.90 8.34
C ILE A 300 2.45 -9.72 9.02
N ARG A 301 1.93 -9.24 10.16
CA ARG A 301 2.59 -8.18 10.94
C ARG A 301 3.93 -8.63 11.50
N HIS A 302 4.04 -9.88 11.94
CA HIS A 302 5.27 -10.45 12.51
C HIS A 302 6.39 -10.54 11.47
N GLU A 303 6.11 -10.85 10.21
CA GLU A 303 7.14 -10.91 9.16
C GLU A 303 7.80 -9.54 8.92
N ARG A 304 7.00 -8.46 8.86
CA ARG A 304 7.52 -7.10 8.77
C ARG A 304 8.40 -6.75 9.97
N ILE A 305 7.95 -7.11 11.17
CA ILE A 305 8.71 -6.89 12.41
C ILE A 305 10.06 -7.61 12.34
N ARG A 306 10.09 -8.83 11.80
CA ARG A 306 11.34 -9.59 11.60
C ARG A 306 12.29 -8.92 10.61
N PHE A 307 11.80 -8.41 9.48
CA PHE A 307 12.65 -7.68 8.53
C PHE A 307 13.27 -6.44 9.16
N PHE A 308 12.48 -5.67 9.91
CA PHE A 308 13.00 -4.50 10.59
C PHE A 308 14.01 -4.89 11.69
N ALA A 309 13.71 -5.90 12.52
CA ALA A 309 14.63 -6.40 13.52
C ALA A 309 15.96 -6.89 12.90
N ALA A 310 15.90 -7.64 11.80
CA ALA A 310 17.08 -8.07 11.04
C ALA A 310 17.87 -6.87 10.50
N LYS A 311 17.19 -5.81 10.04
CA LYS A 311 17.86 -4.57 9.62
C LYS A 311 18.57 -3.91 10.79
N ILE A 312 17.93 -3.82 11.95
CA ILE A 312 18.54 -3.24 13.16
C ILE A 312 19.78 -4.05 13.58
N GLN A 313 19.69 -5.38 13.60
CA GLN A 313 20.83 -6.25 13.86
C GLN A 313 21.96 -6.00 12.85
N MET A 314 21.66 -5.89 11.56
CA MET A 314 22.68 -5.61 10.53
C MET A 314 23.36 -4.23 10.73
N ILE A 315 22.64 -3.26 11.30
CA ILE A 315 23.19 -1.91 11.55
C ILE A 315 24.04 -1.88 12.82
N PHE A 316 23.61 -2.57 13.89
CA PHE A 316 24.11 -2.36 15.26
C PHE A 316 24.66 -3.60 15.99
N GLY A 317 24.42 -4.80 15.45
CA GLY A 317 24.89 -6.07 15.99
C GLY A 317 26.25 -6.50 15.48
#